data_AF-A0A2P5A7E8-F1
#
_entry.id   AF-A0A2P5A7E8-F1
#
_cell.length_a   1.000
_cell.length_b   1.000
_cell.length_c   1.000
_cell.angle_alpha   90.00
_cell.angle_beta   90.00
_cell.angle_gamma   90.00
#
_symmetry.space_group_name_H-M   'P 1'
#
loop_
_entity.id
_entity.type
_entity.pdbx_description
1 polymer ?
#
loop_
_entity_poly.entity_id
_entity_poly.type
_entity_poly.pdbx_seq_one_letter_code
_entity_poly.pdbx_strand_id
1 'polypeptide(L)'
;MASTPHDDHHHENKSPLSSVVVVMVPFPAQSHLNQLLQLAHVVSSYDIPVHYVSSTLHISQVKSRTTNSLHQLSKIHFHDMQVPTLPSPPPNPNSKTKFPEHLIPSFEASMGLRKPFAAIL
;
A
#
# COMPACT_ATOMS: atom_id res chain seq x y z
N MET A 1 -27.69 2.32 61.78
CA MET A 1 -26.94 3.25 60.90
C MET A 1 -26.07 2.41 60.00
N ALA A 2 -26.49 2.20 58.76
CA ALA A 2 -25.78 1.38 57.78
C ALA A 2 -24.87 2.28 56.95
N SER A 3 -23.58 1.99 56.95
CA SER A 3 -22.58 2.67 56.12
C SER A 3 -22.58 2.02 54.73
N THR A 4 -22.94 2.79 53.70
CA THR A 4 -22.80 2.41 52.29
C THR A 4 -21.34 2.54 51.85
N PRO A 5 -20.76 1.60 51.09
CA PRO A 5 -19.47 1.79 50.46
C PRO A 5 -19.62 2.67 49.22
N HIS A 6 -18.69 3.62 49.08
CA HIS A 6 -18.56 4.50 47.92
C HIS A 6 -17.86 3.68 46.82
N ASP A 7 -18.62 3.29 45.80
CA ASP A 7 -18.09 2.63 44.60
C ASP A 7 -17.56 3.72 43.68
N ASP A 8 -16.24 3.96 43.72
CA ASP A 8 -15.56 4.82 42.75
C ASP A 8 -15.46 4.07 41.43
N HIS A 9 -16.47 4.26 40.58
CA HIS A 9 -16.40 3.94 39.17
C HIS A 9 -15.35 4.85 38.50
N HIS A 10 -14.09 4.43 38.53
CA HIS A 10 -13.07 4.90 37.61
C HIS A 10 -13.48 4.55 36.18
N HIS A 11 -14.21 5.48 35.55
CA HIS A 11 -14.45 5.50 34.12
C HIS A 11 -13.11 5.86 33.46
N GLU A 12 -12.26 4.86 33.23
CA GLU A 12 -11.08 5.01 32.39
C GLU A 12 -11.58 5.35 30.99
N ASN A 13 -11.60 6.65 30.70
CA ASN A 13 -12.05 7.21 29.44
C ASN A 13 -10.93 6.91 28.42
N LYS A 14 -10.86 5.65 27.99
CA LYS A 14 -9.98 5.20 26.92
C LYS A 14 -10.54 5.80 25.63
N SER A 15 -10.19 7.06 25.38
CA SER A 15 -10.32 7.67 24.07
C SER A 15 -9.84 6.63 23.06
N PRO A 16 -10.64 6.26 22.03
CA PRO A 16 -10.19 5.29 21.05
C PRO A 16 -8.88 5.85 20.49
N LEU A 17 -7.77 5.17 20.78
CA LEU A 17 -6.48 5.45 20.15
C LEU A 17 -6.78 5.54 18.66
N SER A 18 -6.55 6.71 18.06
CA SER A 18 -6.78 6.93 16.64
C SER A 18 -6.03 5.83 15.89
N SER A 19 -6.75 4.86 15.35
CA SER A 19 -6.15 3.70 14.70
C SER A 19 -5.43 4.20 13.45
N VAL A 20 -4.09 4.16 13.46
CA VAL A 20 -3.28 4.58 12.33
C VAL A 20 -3.33 3.50 11.26
N VAL A 21 -3.59 3.90 10.02
CA VAL A 21 -3.53 3.02 8.84
C VAL A 21 -2.46 3.53 7.88
N VAL A 22 -1.78 2.61 7.18
CA VAL A 22 -0.75 2.99 6.18
C VAL A 22 -1.19 2.52 4.81
N VAL A 23 -1.22 3.42 3.83
CA VAL A 23 -1.43 3.08 2.41
C VAL A 23 -0.09 3.12 1.69
N MET A 24 0.32 1.99 1.12
CA MET A 24 1.55 1.86 0.34
C MET A 24 1.23 1.71 -1.14
N VAL A 25 1.74 2.66 -1.93
CA VAL A 25 1.54 2.70 -3.38
C VAL A 25 2.91 2.64 -4.08
N PRO A 26 3.22 1.55 -4.80
CA PRO A 26 4.41 1.47 -5.63
C PRO A 26 4.23 2.27 -6.92
N PHE A 27 5.33 2.80 -7.44
CA PHE A 27 5.33 3.47 -8.73
C PHE A 27 5.14 2.46 -9.88
N PRO A 28 4.23 2.71 -10.85
CA PRO A 28 4.09 1.88 -12.03
C PRO A 28 5.38 1.91 -12.85
N ALA A 29 6.00 0.75 -13.10
CA ALA A 29 7.35 0.56 -13.68
C ALA A 29 8.53 0.44 -12.69
N GLN A 30 8.28 0.41 -11.38
CA GLN A 30 9.34 0.13 -10.42
C GLN A 30 9.56 -1.40 -10.28
N SER A 31 10.78 -1.89 -10.52
CA SER A 31 11.15 -3.30 -10.27
C SER A 31 11.16 -3.68 -8.78
N HIS A 32 11.14 -2.66 -7.90
CA HIS A 32 11.25 -2.77 -6.44
C HIS A 32 9.92 -3.08 -5.74
N LEU A 33 8.90 -3.57 -6.44
CA LEU A 33 7.64 -4.01 -5.83
C LEU A 33 7.86 -4.99 -4.67
N ASN A 34 8.85 -5.88 -4.81
CA ASN A 34 9.22 -6.79 -3.74
C ASN A 34 9.79 -6.06 -2.52
N GLN A 35 10.61 -5.03 -2.72
CA GLN A 35 11.18 -4.25 -1.61
C GLN A 35 10.12 -3.44 -0.88
N LEU A 36 9.16 -2.85 -1.61
CA LEU A 36 8.05 -2.16 -0.97
C LEU A 36 7.17 -3.15 -0.18
N LEU A 37 6.98 -4.38 -0.67
CA LEU A 37 6.31 -5.41 0.11
C LEU A 37 7.11 -5.79 1.37
N GLN A 38 8.44 -5.89 1.30
CA GLN A 38 9.26 -6.12 2.50
C GLN A 38 9.11 -4.97 3.51
N LEU A 39 9.04 -3.72 3.04
CA LEU A 39 8.73 -2.58 3.90
C LEU A 39 7.32 -2.70 4.51
N ALA A 40 6.33 -3.13 3.73
CA ALA A 40 4.98 -3.39 4.23
C ALA A 40 4.98 -4.42 5.36
N HIS A 41 5.79 -5.48 5.26
CA HIS A 41 5.97 -6.45 6.34
C HIS A 41 6.59 -5.84 7.60
N VAL A 42 7.62 -5.00 7.45
CA VAL A 42 8.23 -4.31 8.60
C VAL A 42 7.20 -3.43 9.30
N VAL A 43 6.45 -2.62 8.54
CA VAL A 43 5.40 -1.75 9.10
C VAL A 43 4.29 -2.56 9.77
N SER A 44 3.82 -3.63 9.12
CA SER A 44 2.73 -4.45 9.68
C SER A 44 3.16 -5.23 10.93
N SER A 45 4.46 -5.47 11.13
CA SER A 45 4.98 -6.13 12.33
C SER A 45 4.76 -5.34 13.63
N TYR A 46 4.51 -4.03 13.51
CA TYR A 46 4.13 -3.15 14.62
C TYR A 46 2.60 -3.12 14.89
N ASP A 47 1.86 -4.11 14.38
CA ASP A 47 0.39 -4.22 14.44
C ASP A 47 -0.37 -3.08 13.74
N ILE A 48 0.30 -2.41 12.79
CA ILE A 48 -0.29 -1.35 11.96
C ILE A 48 -0.91 -1.99 10.70
N PRO A 49 -2.21 -1.77 10.40
CA PRO A 49 -2.79 -2.25 9.16
C PRO A 49 -2.18 -1.53 7.95
N VAL A 50 -1.79 -2.30 6.93
CA VAL A 50 -1.19 -1.79 5.70
C VAL A 50 -2.09 -2.11 4.51
N HIS A 51 -2.40 -1.11 3.69
CA HIS A 51 -3.13 -1.24 2.44
C HIS A 51 -2.12 -1.13 1.30
N TYR A 52 -1.78 -2.25 0.67
CA TYR A 52 -0.87 -2.31 -0.47
C TYR A 52 -1.67 -2.22 -1.77
N VAL A 53 -1.49 -1.13 -2.51
CA VAL A 53 -2.35 -0.79 -3.66
C VAL A 53 -1.53 -0.86 -4.94
N SER A 54 -1.87 -1.73 -5.90
CA SER A 54 -1.16 -1.80 -7.18
C SER A 54 -2.01 -2.44 -8.27
N SER A 55 -1.47 -2.63 -9.48
CA SER A 55 -2.21 -3.32 -10.54
C SER A 55 -2.33 -4.82 -10.27
N THR A 56 -3.38 -5.44 -10.80
CA THR A 56 -3.62 -6.88 -10.66
C THR A 56 -2.42 -7.73 -11.11
N LEU A 57 -1.76 -7.33 -12.20
CA LEU A 57 -0.57 -8.00 -12.70
C LEU A 57 0.58 -7.91 -11.69
N HIS A 58 0.86 -6.71 -11.18
CA HIS A 58 1.95 -6.49 -10.22
C HIS A 58 1.67 -7.20 -8.88
N ILE A 59 0.44 -7.16 -8.38
CA ILE A 59 0.05 -7.88 -7.15
C ILE A 59 0.23 -9.39 -7.34
N SER A 60 -0.21 -9.93 -8.48
CA SER A 60 -0.03 -11.36 -8.80
C SER A 60 1.44 -11.76 -8.85
N GLN A 61 2.29 -10.94 -9.48
CA GLN A 61 3.73 -11.18 -9.55
C GLN A 61 4.43 -11.06 -8.18
N VAL A 62 4.00 -10.13 -7.34
CA VAL A 62 4.54 -9.96 -5.99
C VAL A 62 4.15 -11.14 -5.12
N LYS A 63 2.87 -11.54 -5.14
CA LYS A 63 2.37 -12.71 -4.41
C LYS A 63 3.11 -13.99 -4.81
N SER A 64 3.36 -14.21 -6.10
CA SER A 64 4.07 -15.42 -6.57
C SER A 64 5.55 -15.46 -6.20
N ARG A 65 6.18 -14.30 -5.98
CA ARG A 65 7.60 -14.20 -5.59
C ARG A 65 7.82 -14.21 -4.08
N THR A 66 6.75 -14.06 -3.30
CA THR A 66 6.84 -13.99 -1.84
C THR A 66 6.91 -15.40 -1.27
N THR A 67 8.05 -15.74 -0.66
CA THR A 67 8.28 -17.03 0.00
C THR A 67 7.70 -17.09 1.42
N ASN A 68 7.24 -15.94 1.94
CA ASN A 68 6.70 -15.83 3.29
C ASN A 68 5.29 -16.45 3.35
N SER A 69 5.06 -17.25 4.37
CA SER A 69 3.74 -17.84 4.67
C SER A 69 2.68 -16.74 4.76
N LEU A 70 1.54 -16.94 4.09
CA LEU A 70 0.38 -16.04 4.07
C LEU A 70 -0.07 -15.59 5.48
N HIS A 71 0.26 -16.34 6.53
CA HIS A 71 -0.02 -15.95 7.92
C HIS A 71 0.66 -14.64 8.36
N GLN A 72 1.85 -14.32 7.84
CA GLN A 72 2.53 -13.04 8.12
C GLN A 72 1.92 -11.86 7.35
N LEU A 73 0.98 -12.09 6.43
CA LEU A 73 0.28 -11.05 5.67
C LEU A 73 -1.10 -10.71 6.25
N SER A 74 -1.47 -11.23 7.41
CA SER A 74 -2.81 -11.02 8.00
C SER A 74 -3.19 -9.55 8.22
N LYS A 75 -2.22 -8.63 8.27
CA LYS A 75 -2.42 -7.18 8.41
C LYS A 75 -2.14 -6.38 7.13
N ILE A 76 -1.78 -7.05 6.03
CA ILE A 76 -1.53 -6.43 4.73
C ILE A 76 -2.73 -6.73 3.81
N HIS A 77 -3.50 -5.70 3.48
CA HIS A 77 -4.62 -5.76 2.56
C HIS A 77 -4.18 -5.36 1.16
N PHE A 78 -4.31 -6.25 0.19
CA PHE A 78 -3.98 -5.97 -1.20
C PHE A 78 -5.20 -5.38 -1.93
N HIS A 79 -5.00 -4.27 -2.64
CA HIS A 79 -6.02 -3.61 -3.44
C HIS A 79 -5.60 -3.61 -4.91
N ASP A 80 -6.33 -4.37 -5.72
CA ASP A 80 -6.13 -4.46 -7.16
C ASP A 80 -6.76 -3.25 -7.85
N MET A 81 -5.94 -2.51 -8.61
CA MET A 81 -6.35 -1.35 -9.36
C MET A 81 -6.30 -1.66 -10.85
N GLN A 82 -7.35 -1.27 -11.58
CA GLN A 82 -7.30 -1.27 -13.03
C GLN A 82 -6.40 -0.12 -13.47
N VAL A 83 -5.16 -0.44 -13.84
CA VAL A 83 -4.22 0.50 -14.44
C VAL A 83 -4.28 0.31 -15.96
N PRO A 84 -4.38 1.39 -16.75
CA PRO A 84 -4.31 1.29 -18.20
C PRO A 84 -3.03 0.59 -18.64
N THR A 85 -3.10 -0.17 -19.74
CA THR A 85 -1.91 -0.74 -20.35
C THR A 85 -0.98 0.37 -20.77
N LEU A 86 0.22 0.40 -20.18
CA LEU A 86 1.23 1.41 -20.49
C LEU A 86 1.96 1.02 -21.78
N PRO A 87 1.97 1.87 -22.83
CA PRO A 87 2.77 1.60 -24.01
C PRO A 87 4.26 1.57 -23.64
N SER A 88 4.95 0.52 -24.09
CA SER A 88 6.39 0.35 -23.91
C SER A 88 7.07 0.32 -25.28
N PRO A 89 7.27 1.48 -25.93
CA PRO A 89 7.92 1.53 -27.22
C PRO A 89 9.38 1.05 -27.13
N PRO A 90 9.95 0.45 -28.20
CA PRO A 90 11.35 0.05 -28.22
C PRO A 90 12.27 1.28 -28.14
N PRO A 91 13.51 1.13 -27.62
CA PRO A 91 14.47 2.23 -27.56
C PRO A 91 14.77 2.80 -28.96
N ASN A 92 14.74 4.14 -29.10
CA ASN A 92 15.13 4.82 -30.33
C ASN A 92 16.60 5.28 -30.24
N PRO A 93 17.56 4.62 -30.91
CA PRO A 93 18.97 4.98 -30.86
C PRO A 93 19.29 6.33 -31.52
N ASN A 94 18.40 6.84 -32.35
CA ASN A 94 18.54 8.12 -33.04
C ASN A 94 17.81 9.27 -32.32
N SER A 95 17.28 9.04 -31.11
CA SER A 95 16.59 10.09 -30.37
C SER A 95 17.56 11.24 -30.04
N LYS A 96 17.08 12.47 -30.22
CA LYS A 96 17.81 13.68 -29.82
C LYS A 96 17.92 13.80 -28.30
N THR A 97 17.01 13.14 -27.58
CA THR A 97 16.97 13.11 -26.11
C THR A 97 17.45 11.73 -25.63
N LYS A 98 18.23 11.71 -24.56
CA LYS A 98 18.60 10.46 -23.87
C LYS A 98 17.61 10.11 -22.76
N PHE A 99 16.44 10.75 -22.75
CA PHE A 99 15.45 10.54 -21.72
C PHE A 99 14.74 9.19 -21.94
N PRO A 100 14.46 8.40 -20.87
CA PRO A 100 13.69 7.17 -20.99
C PRO A 100 12.20 7.46 -21.27
N GLU A 101 11.86 7.70 -22.52
CA GLU A 101 10.49 8.07 -22.96
C GLU A 101 9.43 7.01 -22.59
N HIS A 102 9.82 5.74 -22.43
CA HIS A 102 8.94 4.66 -21.97
C HIS A 102 8.40 4.86 -20.53
N LEU A 103 8.96 5.78 -19.74
CA LEU A 103 8.46 6.12 -18.41
C LEU A 103 7.35 7.18 -18.42
N ILE A 104 7.19 7.94 -19.53
CA ILE A 104 6.15 8.98 -19.65
C ILE A 104 4.76 8.42 -19.35
N PRO A 105 4.35 7.26 -19.92
CA PRO A 105 3.04 6.69 -19.64
C PRO A 105 2.85 6.31 -18.16
N SER A 106 3.91 5.88 -17.45
CA SER A 106 3.84 5.57 -16.02
C SER A 106 3.56 6.81 -15.16
N PHE A 107 4.16 7.94 -15.52
CA PHE A 107 3.91 9.21 -14.85
C PHE A 107 2.47 9.69 -15.09
N GLU A 108 2.00 9.64 -16.33
CA GLU A 108 0.62 9.99 -16.69
C GLU A 108 -0.40 9.10 -15.96
N ALA A 109 -0.17 7.78 -15.95
CA ALA A 109 -1.05 6.87 -15.23
C ALA A 109 -1.09 7.18 -13.72
N SER A 110 0.06 7.52 -13.13
CA SER A 110 0.13 7.88 -11.70
C SER A 110 -0.73 9.10 -11.36
N MET A 111 -0.86 10.08 -12.27
CA MET A 111 -1.77 11.22 -12.11
C MET A 111 -3.24 10.79 -12.07
N GLY A 112 -3.61 9.75 -12.81
CA GLY A 112 -4.96 9.18 -12.83
C GLY A 112 -5.34 8.43 -11.56
N LEU A 113 -4.37 8.02 -10.73
CA LEU A 113 -4.62 7.21 -9.55
C LEU A 113 -5.07 8.01 -8.31
N ARG A 114 -5.01 9.34 -8.37
CA ARG A 114 -5.40 10.21 -7.23
C ARG A 114 -6.82 9.92 -6.72
N LYS A 115 -7.80 9.89 -7.64
CA LYS A 115 -9.21 9.64 -7.29
C LYS A 115 -9.42 8.25 -6.69
N PRO A 116 -8.98 7.16 -7.35
CA PRO A 116 -9.23 5.83 -6.82
C PRO A 116 -8.43 5.52 -5.55
N PHE A 117 -7.27 6.16 -5.30
CA PHE A 117 -6.58 6.03 -4.01
C PHE A 117 -7.32 6.72 -2.85
N ALA A 118 -7.95 7.87 -3.10
CA ALA A 118 -8.73 8.56 -2.07
C ALA A 118 -9.95 7.74 -1.60
N ALA A 119 -10.43 6.78 -2.40
CA ALA A 119 -11.56 5.92 -2.05
C ALA A 119 -11.19 4.71 -1.17
N ILE A 120 -9.90 4.52 -0.86
CA ILE A 120 -9.41 3.39 -0.03
C ILE A 120 -9.45 3.75 1.47
N LEU A 121 -9.61 5.04 1.79
CA LEU A 121 -9.71 5.61 3.14
C LEU A 121 -11.15 6.06 3.43
#